data_AF-A0A2A6CNL1-F1
#
_entry.id   AF-A0A2A6CNL1-F1
#
_cell.length_a   1.000
_cell.length_b   1.000
_cell.length_c   1.000
_cell.angle_alpha   90.00
_cell.angle_beta   90.00
_cell.angle_gamma   90.00
#
_symmetry.space_group_name_H-M   'P 1'
#
loop_
_entity.id
_entity.type
_entity.pdbx_description
1 polymer ?
#
loop_
_entity_poly.entity_id
_entity_poly.type
_entity_poly.pdbx_seq_one_letter_code
_entity_poly.pdbx_strand_id
1 'polypeptide(L)'
;MPISIITHKVSAGAEYGLALFSHTASYWPEKASLIANLLVVVLFMEPFVLLAFHFIYRYLALWSPSLLHQHSGKFAIAFISLNCLSIGITVKSLSDIWATSKSAAFFVDILRNEYGINFLISPRPNFFSINFKKSRDPRAVWNWPVMKSMAMVTIPAALSISICFICTYLILKGFSTKTLKIRFRLLQIQLFHALLFQFAVPMMLVCLPFTLGLSLSLLGLDMGQLANICGLVFELCPAVDPFIIILAVPRFKRIVLEKIRCIRIERFRHNELREQSRVRHYFSLLMGREPMSGGDTPQAAGRVIPIAFLSSRAVCT
;
A
#
# COMPACT_ATOMS: atom_id res chain seq x y z
N MET A 1 19.33 -16.84 -7.40
CA MET A 1 18.85 -15.51 -7.83
C MET A 1 18.16 -14.86 -6.63
N PRO A 2 18.86 -14.08 -5.80
CA PRO A 2 18.22 -13.44 -4.67
C PRO A 2 17.51 -12.16 -5.11
N ILE A 3 16.41 -11.92 -4.42
CA ILE A 3 15.46 -10.83 -4.56
C ILE A 3 16.15 -9.52 -4.17
N SER A 4 16.83 -8.89 -5.13
CA SER A 4 17.27 -7.48 -5.04
C SER A 4 16.38 -6.60 -5.91
N ILE A 5 15.07 -6.81 -5.81
CA ILE A 5 14.02 -5.93 -6.35
C ILE A 5 13.73 -4.86 -5.30
N ILE A 6 14.77 -4.12 -4.90
CA ILE A 6 14.57 -2.79 -4.33
C ILE A 6 15.06 -1.86 -5.42
N THR A 7 14.18 -1.68 -6.41
CA THR A 7 14.31 -0.64 -7.41
C THR A 7 14.18 0.68 -6.66
N HIS A 8 15.28 1.34 -6.29
CA HIS A 8 15.19 2.74 -5.87
C HIS A 8 14.63 3.51 -7.07
N LYS A 9 13.34 3.86 -7.02
CA LYS A 9 12.79 4.78 -7.99
C LYS A 9 13.14 6.17 -7.53
N VAL A 10 13.72 6.86 -8.48
CA VAL A 10 14.29 8.17 -8.30
C VAL A 10 13.46 9.09 -9.17
N SER A 11 13.10 10.22 -8.58
CA SER A 11 12.20 11.19 -9.18
C SER A 11 12.96 12.49 -9.29
N ALA A 12 13.41 12.82 -10.50
CA ALA A 12 14.07 14.10 -10.72
C ALA A 12 13.00 15.15 -11.08
N GLY A 13 12.82 16.11 -10.17
CA GLY A 13 12.11 17.34 -10.48
C GLY A 13 12.96 18.22 -11.38
N ALA A 14 12.32 18.94 -12.29
CA ALA A 14 12.93 20.00 -13.07
C ALA A 14 11.91 21.10 -13.31
N GLU A 15 12.36 22.30 -13.64
CA GLU A 15 11.47 23.35 -14.13
C GLU A 15 10.66 22.82 -15.33
N TYR A 16 9.34 22.89 -15.24
CA TYR A 16 8.42 22.40 -16.28
C TYR A 16 8.47 20.89 -16.54
N GLY A 17 9.00 20.06 -15.63
CA GLY A 17 8.91 18.63 -15.80
C GLY A 17 9.25 17.76 -14.59
N LEU A 18 8.83 16.50 -14.68
CA LEU A 18 9.13 15.43 -13.73
C LEU A 18 9.65 14.20 -14.49
N ALA A 19 10.81 13.68 -14.10
CA ALA A 19 11.30 12.40 -14.57
C ALA A 19 11.03 11.31 -13.52
N LEU A 20 10.42 10.21 -13.95
CA LEU A 20 10.17 9.02 -13.16
C LEU A 20 11.02 7.89 -13.73
N PHE A 21 11.95 7.37 -12.93
CA PHE A 21 12.77 6.24 -13.37
C PHE A 21 13.10 5.32 -12.21
N SER A 22 13.18 4.03 -12.51
CA SER A 22 13.73 3.05 -11.59
C SER A 22 15.18 2.80 -12.00
N HIS A 23 16.12 3.02 -11.10
CA HIS A 23 17.55 2.95 -11.42
C HIS A 23 17.94 1.63 -12.09
N THR A 24 17.38 0.50 -11.65
CA THR A 24 17.69 -0.82 -12.23
C THR A 24 16.86 -1.11 -13.49
N ALA A 25 15.59 -0.68 -13.55
CA ALA A 25 14.74 -0.90 -14.72
C ALA A 25 15.15 -0.01 -15.91
N SER A 26 15.83 1.11 -15.67
CA SER A 26 16.36 1.96 -16.73
C SER A 26 17.34 1.24 -17.67
N TYR A 27 18.06 0.23 -17.18
CA TYR A 27 19.01 -0.55 -17.99
C TYR A 27 18.38 -1.77 -18.70
N TRP A 28 17.10 -2.04 -18.47
CA TRP A 28 16.40 -3.13 -19.15
C TRP A 28 16.12 -2.80 -20.63
N PRO A 29 15.86 -3.81 -21.48
CA PRO A 29 15.41 -3.57 -22.85
C PRO A 29 14.20 -2.62 -22.89
N GLU A 30 14.12 -1.74 -23.90
CA GLU A 30 13.10 -0.67 -23.99
C GLU A 30 11.68 -1.17 -23.71
N LYS A 31 11.28 -2.27 -24.36
CA LYS A 31 9.94 -2.87 -24.20
C LYS A 31 9.70 -3.37 -22.78
N ALA A 32 10.70 -4.00 -22.17
CA ALA A 32 10.58 -4.54 -20.81
C ALA A 32 10.49 -3.38 -19.79
N SER A 33 11.30 -2.33 -19.95
CA SER A 33 11.22 -1.14 -19.12
C SER A 33 9.87 -0.43 -19.27
N LEU A 34 9.35 -0.29 -20.50
CA LEU A 34 8.04 0.30 -20.75
C LEU A 34 6.94 -0.50 -20.03
N ILE A 35 6.89 -1.82 -20.22
CA ILE A 35 5.88 -2.68 -19.60
C ILE A 35 5.97 -2.61 -18.07
N ALA A 36 7.18 -2.69 -17.49
CA ALA A 36 7.36 -2.62 -16.05
C ALA A 36 6.86 -1.29 -15.46
N ASN A 37 7.22 -0.16 -16.08
CA ASN A 37 6.78 1.15 -15.62
C ASN A 37 5.27 1.35 -15.82
N LEU A 38 4.69 0.88 -16.93
CA LEU A 38 3.24 0.89 -17.15
C LEU A 38 2.51 0.10 -16.06
N LEU A 39 2.97 -1.11 -15.76
CA LEU A 39 2.38 -1.95 -14.72
C LEU A 39 2.44 -1.28 -13.35
N VAL A 40 3.59 -0.71 -12.97
CA VAL A 40 3.73 -0.02 -11.68
C VAL A 40 2.75 1.14 -11.57
N VAL A 41 2.63 1.98 -12.61
CA VAL A 41 1.72 3.13 -12.55
C VAL A 41 0.26 2.69 -12.57
N VAL A 42 -0.11 1.72 -13.42
CA VAL A 42 -1.48 1.19 -13.48
C VAL A 42 -1.88 0.57 -12.15
N LEU A 43 -1.06 -0.33 -11.60
CA LEU A 43 -1.33 -0.98 -10.32
C LEU A 43 -1.40 0.02 -9.15
N PHE A 44 -0.67 1.13 -9.25
CA PHE A 44 -0.73 2.19 -8.25
C PHE A 44 -2.02 3.03 -8.34
N MET A 45 -2.51 3.31 -9.55
CA MET A 45 -3.71 4.12 -9.75
C MET A 45 -5.02 3.33 -9.53
N GLU A 46 -4.95 2.01 -9.74
CA GLU A 46 -6.09 1.11 -9.68
C GLU A 46 -6.89 1.12 -8.35
N PRO A 47 -6.24 1.14 -7.17
CA PRO A 47 -6.93 1.23 -5.89
C PRO A 47 -7.91 2.40 -5.76
N PHE A 48 -7.63 3.57 -6.37
CA PHE A 48 -8.51 4.74 -6.29
C PHE A 48 -9.86 4.50 -6.97
N VAL A 49 -9.84 3.83 -8.14
CA VAL A 49 -11.05 3.51 -8.91
C VAL A 49 -11.86 2.44 -8.18
N LEU A 50 -11.19 1.38 -7.69
CA LEU A 50 -11.83 0.33 -6.91
C LEU A 50 -12.48 0.88 -5.62
N LEU A 51 -11.79 1.80 -4.95
CA LEU A 51 -12.31 2.44 -3.75
C LEU A 51 -13.60 3.21 -4.04
N ALA A 52 -13.66 3.96 -5.16
CA ALA A 52 -14.87 4.65 -5.57
C ALA A 52 -16.05 3.68 -5.77
N PHE A 53 -15.81 2.51 -6.39
CA PHE A 53 -16.85 1.49 -6.52
C PHE A 53 -17.27 0.91 -5.15
N HIS A 54 -16.34 0.73 -4.22
CA HIS A 54 -16.68 0.31 -2.86
C HIS A 54 -17.55 1.35 -2.14
N PHE A 55 -17.27 2.64 -2.30
CA PHE A 55 -18.10 3.72 -1.75
C PHE A 55 -19.49 3.76 -2.37
N ILE A 56 -19.60 3.61 -3.71
CA ILE A 56 -20.89 3.52 -4.40
C ILE A 56 -21.67 2.31 -3.91
N TYR A 57 -21.04 1.14 -3.84
CA TYR A 57 -21.67 -0.08 -3.36
C TYR A 57 -22.20 0.08 -1.93
N ARG A 58 -21.42 0.68 -1.03
CA ARG A 58 -21.83 0.96 0.36
C ARG A 58 -23.03 1.89 0.42
N TYR A 59 -23.00 2.95 -0.38
CA TYR A 59 -24.11 3.88 -0.49
C TYR A 59 -25.39 3.17 -0.95
N LEU A 60 -25.32 2.37 -2.03
CA LEU A 60 -26.45 1.61 -2.55
C LEU A 60 -26.97 0.57 -1.55
N ALA A 61 -26.08 -0.11 -0.82
CA ALA A 61 -26.46 -1.08 0.21
C ALA A 61 -27.21 -0.43 1.39
N LEU A 62 -26.93 0.85 1.68
CA LEU A 62 -27.60 1.62 2.74
C LEU A 62 -28.95 2.18 2.26
N TRP A 63 -29.01 2.70 1.04
CA TRP A 63 -30.17 3.44 0.53
C TRP A 63 -31.17 2.59 -0.24
N SER A 64 -30.69 1.64 -1.05
CA SER A 64 -31.50 0.86 -2.00
C SER A 64 -31.05 -0.61 -2.07
N PRO A 65 -31.12 -1.36 -0.95
CA PRO A 65 -30.66 -2.75 -0.91
C PRO A 65 -31.43 -3.69 -1.85
N SER A 66 -32.72 -3.42 -2.10
CA SER A 66 -33.56 -4.20 -3.02
C SER A 66 -33.06 -4.08 -4.47
N LEU A 67 -32.80 -2.84 -4.93
CA LEU A 67 -32.26 -2.56 -6.26
C LEU A 67 -30.90 -3.22 -6.46
N LEU A 68 -30.03 -3.12 -5.46
CA LEU A 68 -28.70 -3.73 -5.48
C LEU A 68 -28.77 -5.25 -5.57
N HIS A 69 -29.71 -5.88 -4.85
CA HIS A 69 -29.87 -7.33 -4.89
C HIS A 69 -30.42 -7.81 -6.24
N GLN A 70 -31.46 -7.14 -6.75
CA GLN A 70 -32.12 -7.49 -8.01
C GLN A 70 -31.22 -7.29 -9.25
N HIS A 71 -30.30 -6.33 -9.21
CA HIS A 71 -29.43 -5.98 -10.34
C HIS A 71 -27.94 -6.14 -10.07
N SER A 72 -27.57 -6.92 -9.06
CA SER A 72 -26.18 -7.14 -8.63
C SER A 72 -25.23 -7.49 -9.79
N GLY A 73 -25.63 -8.41 -10.68
CA GLY A 73 -24.83 -8.78 -11.85
C GLY A 73 -24.63 -7.64 -12.85
N LYS A 74 -25.66 -6.81 -13.09
CA LYS A 74 -25.55 -5.65 -13.99
C LYS A 74 -24.61 -4.59 -13.42
N PHE A 75 -24.69 -4.33 -12.11
CA PHE A 75 -23.75 -3.44 -11.43
C PHE A 75 -22.31 -3.96 -11.49
N ALA A 76 -22.11 -5.27 -11.27
CA ALA A 76 -20.78 -5.87 -11.36
C ALA A 76 -20.18 -5.73 -12.77
N ILE A 77 -20.95 -6.06 -13.83
CA ILE A 77 -20.50 -5.90 -15.22
C ILE A 77 -20.20 -4.43 -15.54
N ALA A 78 -21.02 -3.50 -15.06
CA ALA A 78 -20.79 -2.07 -15.26
C ALA A 78 -19.49 -1.61 -14.58
N PHE A 79 -19.25 -1.99 -13.32
CA PHE A 79 -18.02 -1.64 -12.61
C PHE A 79 -16.78 -2.26 -13.25
N ILE A 80 -16.83 -3.53 -13.66
CA ILE A 80 -15.73 -4.18 -14.38
C ILE A 80 -15.46 -3.48 -15.72
N SER A 81 -16.49 -3.16 -16.48
CA SER A 81 -16.35 -2.46 -17.77
C SER A 81 -15.73 -1.07 -17.59
N LEU A 82 -16.18 -0.30 -16.59
CA LEU A 82 -15.64 1.02 -16.28
C LEU A 82 -14.19 0.95 -15.79
N ASN A 83 -13.86 -0.09 -15.02
CA ASN A 83 -12.50 -0.37 -14.58
C ASN A 83 -11.57 -0.62 -15.78
N CYS A 84 -11.93 -1.57 -16.64
CA CYS A 84 -11.18 -1.89 -17.85
C CYS A 84 -10.98 -0.66 -18.75
N LEU A 85 -12.00 0.20 -18.87
CA LEU A 85 -11.90 1.45 -19.59
C LEU A 85 -10.87 2.40 -18.95
N SER A 86 -10.90 2.55 -17.63
CA SER A 86 -9.94 3.38 -16.88
C SER A 86 -8.50 2.89 -17.06
N ILE A 87 -8.28 1.58 -16.98
CA ILE A 87 -6.97 0.95 -17.25
C ILE A 87 -6.53 1.25 -18.69
N GLY A 88 -7.42 1.07 -19.67
CA GLY A 88 -7.14 1.32 -21.08
C GLY A 88 -6.74 2.78 -21.36
N ILE A 89 -7.46 3.73 -20.78
CA ILE A 89 -7.13 5.18 -20.87
C ILE A 89 -5.73 5.42 -20.28
N THR A 90 -5.46 4.88 -19.09
CA THR A 90 -4.18 5.07 -18.40
C THR A 90 -3.00 4.51 -19.22
N VAL A 91 -3.11 3.28 -19.70
CA VAL A 91 -2.08 2.64 -20.53
C VAL A 91 -1.83 3.42 -21.81
N LYS A 92 -2.89 3.87 -22.50
CA LYS A 92 -2.77 4.66 -23.72
C LYS A 92 -2.06 5.99 -23.46
N SER A 93 -2.50 6.73 -22.44
CA SER A 93 -1.92 8.04 -22.11
C SER A 93 -0.45 7.95 -21.68
N LEU A 94 -0.08 6.94 -20.88
CA LEU A 94 1.32 6.72 -20.51
C LEU A 94 2.17 6.30 -21.72
N SER A 95 1.64 5.47 -22.61
CA SER A 95 2.32 5.10 -23.85
C SER A 95 2.56 6.32 -24.76
N ASP A 96 1.61 7.24 -24.83
CA ASP A 96 1.74 8.50 -25.58
C ASP A 96 2.82 9.41 -24.97
N ILE A 97 2.89 9.47 -23.64
CA ILE A 97 3.96 10.21 -22.93
C ILE A 97 5.31 9.59 -23.21
N TRP A 98 5.42 8.26 -23.14
CA TRP A 98 6.65 7.54 -23.48
C TRP A 98 7.10 7.85 -24.92
N ALA A 99 6.18 7.77 -25.89
CA ALA A 99 6.49 8.04 -27.29
C ALA A 99 6.94 9.50 -27.50
N THR A 100 6.29 10.45 -26.84
CA THR A 100 6.60 11.89 -26.96
C THR A 100 7.89 12.29 -26.25
N SER A 101 8.24 11.60 -25.17
CA SER A 101 9.38 11.91 -24.31
C SER A 101 10.72 11.35 -24.79
N LYS A 102 10.76 10.65 -25.94
CA LYS A 102 12.01 10.19 -26.58
C LYS A 102 13.02 11.31 -26.89
N SER A 103 12.60 12.57 -26.82
CA SER A 103 13.51 13.73 -26.81
C SER A 103 14.20 13.85 -25.45
N ALA A 104 15.22 13.02 -25.22
CA ALA A 104 15.98 12.93 -23.96
C ALA A 104 16.66 14.25 -23.52
N ALA A 105 16.76 15.27 -24.38
CA ALA A 105 17.46 16.52 -24.10
C ALA A 105 16.94 17.27 -22.86
N PHE A 106 15.67 17.10 -22.47
CA PHE A 106 15.09 17.85 -21.35
C PHE A 106 15.70 17.49 -19.99
N PHE A 107 15.93 16.20 -19.74
CA PHE A 107 16.41 15.68 -18.45
C PHE A 107 17.83 15.13 -18.48
N VAL A 108 18.47 15.01 -19.65
CA VAL A 108 19.81 14.41 -19.80
C VAL A 108 20.85 15.06 -18.87
N ASP A 109 20.87 16.39 -18.78
CA ASP A 109 21.87 17.09 -17.96
C ASP A 109 21.66 16.84 -16.46
N ILE A 110 20.40 16.86 -16.00
CA ILE A 110 20.04 16.61 -14.60
C ILE A 110 20.36 15.17 -14.23
N LEU A 111 19.92 14.23 -15.06
CA LEU A 111 20.16 12.80 -14.86
C LEU A 111 21.65 12.46 -14.90
N ARG A 112 22.45 13.16 -15.72
CA ARG A 112 23.92 13.02 -15.71
C ARG A 112 24.56 13.62 -14.47
N ASN A 113 24.26 14.88 -14.16
CA ASN A 113 24.99 15.65 -13.15
C ASN A 113 24.60 15.26 -11.71
N GLU A 114 23.33 14.98 -11.47
CA GLU A 114 22.84 14.67 -10.12
C GLU A 114 22.82 13.17 -9.82
N TYR A 115 22.60 12.34 -10.84
CA TYR A 115 22.41 10.90 -10.66
C TYR A 115 23.50 10.04 -11.33
N GLY A 116 24.47 10.67 -12.02
CA GLY A 116 25.55 9.94 -12.69
C GLY A 116 25.10 9.06 -13.86
N ILE A 117 23.89 9.27 -14.39
CA ILE A 117 23.31 8.43 -15.43
C ILE A 117 23.86 8.87 -16.80
N ASN A 118 24.73 8.02 -17.36
CA ASN A 118 25.37 8.29 -18.64
C ASN A 118 24.51 7.83 -19.83
N PHE A 119 23.84 8.78 -20.49
CA PHE A 119 23.06 8.55 -21.73
C PHE A 119 23.91 8.28 -22.98
N LEU A 120 25.23 8.32 -22.86
CA LEU A 120 26.17 8.01 -23.95
C LEU A 120 26.46 6.50 -24.04
N ILE A 121 26.04 5.72 -23.03
CA ILE A 121 26.20 4.26 -23.01
C ILE A 121 25.13 3.61 -23.90
N SER A 122 25.50 2.53 -24.59
CA SER A 122 24.58 1.69 -25.37
C SER A 122 24.33 0.37 -24.64
N PRO A 123 23.07 -0.01 -24.35
CA PRO A 123 21.82 0.70 -24.67
C PRO A 123 21.57 1.91 -23.76
N ARG A 124 20.88 2.92 -24.30
CA ARG A 124 20.54 4.14 -23.56
C ARG A 124 19.61 3.83 -22.38
N PRO A 125 19.83 4.44 -21.20
CA PRO A 125 18.93 4.30 -20.07
C PRO A 125 17.51 4.79 -20.40
N ASN A 126 16.52 3.98 -20.05
CA ASN A 126 15.10 4.29 -20.24
C ASN A 126 14.52 5.04 -19.03
N PHE A 127 13.71 6.08 -19.26
CA PHE A 127 13.01 6.81 -18.20
C PHE A 127 11.69 7.39 -18.70
N PHE A 128 10.72 7.55 -17.78
CA PHE A 128 9.47 8.25 -18.06
C PHE A 128 9.67 9.74 -17.84
N SER A 129 9.61 10.52 -18.92
CA SER A 129 9.75 11.98 -18.84
C SER A 129 8.40 12.66 -19.04
N ILE A 130 7.95 13.38 -18.02
CA ILE A 130 6.79 14.25 -18.07
C ILE A 130 7.32 15.68 -18.21
N ASN A 131 7.52 16.15 -19.43
CA ASN A 131 7.95 17.51 -19.72
C ASN A 131 6.78 18.33 -20.28
N PHE A 132 6.29 19.29 -19.49
CA PHE A 132 5.15 20.15 -19.85
C PHE A 132 5.52 21.18 -20.92
N LYS A 133 6.80 21.56 -21.02
CA LYS A 133 7.35 22.34 -22.14
C LYS A 133 8.35 21.52 -22.94
N LYS A 134 8.61 21.94 -24.17
CA LYS A 134 9.63 21.30 -25.03
C LYS A 134 11.07 21.56 -24.57
N SER A 135 11.29 22.63 -23.81
CA SER A 135 12.57 23.02 -23.21
C SER A 135 12.33 23.67 -21.85
N ARG A 136 13.39 23.80 -21.05
CA ARG A 136 13.36 24.46 -19.72
C ARG A 136 13.23 25.99 -19.83
N ASP A 137 13.48 26.61 -20.99
CA ASP A 137 13.27 28.06 -21.18
C ASP A 137 11.80 28.43 -20.88
N PRO A 138 11.53 29.42 -20.01
CA PRO A 138 10.18 29.94 -19.77
C PRO A 138 9.42 30.34 -21.04
N ARG A 139 10.11 30.76 -22.11
CA ARG A 139 9.51 31.10 -23.41
C ARG A 139 9.27 29.88 -24.32
N ALA A 140 9.68 28.68 -23.92
CA ALA A 140 9.50 27.48 -24.72
C ALA A 140 8.01 27.13 -24.90
N VAL A 141 7.70 26.58 -26.06
CA VAL A 141 6.33 26.16 -26.40
C VAL A 141 5.90 24.97 -25.54
N TRP A 142 4.64 24.99 -25.11
CA TRP A 142 3.99 23.92 -24.37
C TRP A 142 3.95 22.60 -25.15
N ASN A 143 4.15 21.51 -24.42
CA ASN A 143 4.05 20.15 -24.94
C ASN A 143 2.60 19.65 -24.80
N TRP A 144 1.73 20.14 -25.68
CA TRP A 144 0.31 19.81 -25.69
C TRP A 144 -0.01 18.30 -25.67
N PRO A 145 0.71 17.42 -26.40
CA PRO A 145 0.50 15.98 -26.30
C PRO A 145 0.70 15.43 -24.88
N VAL A 146 1.78 15.82 -24.20
CA VAL A 146 2.05 15.39 -22.81
C VAL A 146 1.00 15.96 -21.85
N MET A 147 0.63 17.23 -22.01
CA MET A 147 -0.43 17.84 -21.19
C MET A 147 -1.76 17.13 -21.35
N LYS A 148 -2.17 16.82 -22.59
CA LYS A 148 -3.39 16.07 -22.88
C LYS A 148 -3.35 14.69 -22.24
N SER A 149 -2.25 13.95 -22.38
CA SER A 149 -2.10 12.63 -21.79
C SER A 149 -2.11 12.68 -20.26
N MET A 150 -1.48 13.69 -19.65
CA MET A 150 -1.53 13.90 -18.20
C MET A 150 -2.93 14.23 -17.69
N ALA A 151 -3.68 15.07 -18.40
CA ALA A 151 -5.07 15.34 -18.07
C ALA A 151 -5.94 14.07 -18.14
N MET A 152 -5.75 13.25 -19.18
CA MET A 152 -6.51 12.00 -19.35
C MET A 152 -6.21 10.97 -18.24
N VAL A 153 -5.01 10.96 -17.66
CA VAL A 153 -4.66 10.11 -16.51
C VAL A 153 -5.23 10.66 -15.20
N THR A 154 -5.22 11.99 -15.00
CA THR A 154 -5.63 12.60 -13.73
C THR A 154 -7.15 12.74 -13.59
N ILE A 155 -7.90 12.93 -14.69
CA ILE A 155 -9.36 13.08 -14.65
C ILE A 155 -10.06 11.86 -14.02
N PRO A 156 -9.81 10.60 -14.42
CA PRO A 156 -10.43 9.43 -13.79
C PRO A 156 -10.15 9.33 -12.29
N ALA A 157 -8.92 9.65 -11.88
CA ALA A 157 -8.53 9.67 -10.47
C ALA A 157 -9.29 10.75 -9.69
N ALA A 158 -9.36 11.97 -10.22
CA ALA A 158 -10.08 13.07 -9.61
C ALA A 158 -11.59 12.79 -9.50
N LEU A 159 -12.20 12.19 -10.53
CA LEU A 159 -13.60 11.75 -10.49
C LEU A 159 -13.82 10.68 -9.41
N SER A 160 -12.92 9.70 -9.32
CA SER A 160 -13.00 8.63 -8.31
C SER A 160 -12.92 9.20 -6.89
N ILE A 161 -11.99 10.12 -6.64
CA ILE A 161 -11.85 10.83 -5.37
C ILE A 161 -13.11 11.64 -5.05
N SER A 162 -13.66 12.36 -6.03
CA SER A 162 -14.88 13.16 -5.87
C SER A 162 -16.08 12.28 -5.51
N ILE A 163 -16.23 11.12 -6.17
CA ILE A 163 -17.24 10.12 -5.86
C ILE A 163 -17.07 9.62 -4.42
N CYS A 164 -15.84 9.33 -3.97
CA CYS A 164 -15.58 8.90 -2.60
C CYS A 164 -16.06 9.95 -1.58
N PHE A 165 -15.76 11.23 -1.80
CA PHE A 165 -16.22 12.32 -0.93
C PHE A 165 -17.75 12.46 -0.92
N ILE A 166 -18.39 12.44 -2.09
CA ILE A 166 -19.85 12.54 -2.21
C ILE A 166 -20.52 11.36 -1.50
N CYS A 167 -20.08 10.13 -1.78
CA CYS A 167 -20.61 8.93 -1.14
C CYS A 167 -20.39 8.95 0.38
N THR A 168 -19.23 9.41 0.84
CA THR A 168 -18.93 9.59 2.28
C THR A 168 -19.98 10.48 2.95
N TYR A 169 -20.24 11.66 2.37
CA TYR A 169 -21.25 12.57 2.87
C TYR A 169 -22.65 11.94 2.89
N LEU A 170 -23.04 11.27 1.80
CA LEU A 170 -24.36 10.63 1.69
C LEU A 170 -24.54 9.45 2.67
N ILE A 171 -23.48 8.69 2.93
CA ILE A 171 -23.49 7.58 3.89
C ILE A 171 -23.61 8.11 5.32
N LEU A 172 -22.83 9.14 5.68
CA LEU A 172 -22.91 9.79 6.99
C LEU A 172 -24.32 10.35 7.26
N LYS A 173 -24.91 11.02 6.26
CA LYS A 173 -26.30 11.48 6.33
C LYS A 173 -27.27 10.31 6.54
N GLY A 174 -27.08 9.21 5.80
CA GLY A 174 -27.92 8.01 5.91
C GLY A 174 -27.87 7.35 7.29
N PHE A 175 -26.72 7.35 7.97
CA PHE A 175 -26.61 6.83 9.34
C PHE A 175 -27.34 7.67 10.39
N SER A 176 -27.56 8.96 10.11
CA SER A 176 -28.32 9.85 11.01
C SER A 176 -29.83 9.77 10.77
N THR A 177 -30.27 9.48 9.53
CA THR A 177 -31.68 9.58 9.15
C THR A 177 -32.42 8.23 9.13
N LYS A 178 -31.73 7.11 8.89
CA LYS A 178 -32.38 5.80 8.80
C LYS A 178 -32.26 4.99 10.09
N THR A 179 -33.39 4.48 10.56
CA THR A 179 -33.44 3.47 11.63
C THR A 179 -33.11 2.10 11.05
N LEU A 180 -31.89 1.63 11.27
CA LEU A 180 -31.43 0.30 10.90
C LEU A 180 -31.40 -0.64 12.10
N LYS A 181 -31.52 -1.95 11.86
CA LYS A 181 -31.26 -2.96 12.90
C LYS A 181 -29.87 -2.75 13.51
N ILE A 182 -29.78 -2.73 14.83
CA ILE A 182 -28.56 -2.39 15.59
C ILE A 182 -27.34 -3.18 15.10
N ARG A 183 -27.46 -4.50 14.94
CA ARG A 183 -26.37 -5.37 14.46
C ARG A 183 -25.91 -5.02 13.04
N PHE A 184 -26.85 -4.74 12.14
CA PHE A 184 -26.54 -4.36 10.76
C PHE A 184 -25.87 -2.98 10.69
N ARG A 185 -26.37 -2.01 11.47
CA ARG A 185 -25.79 -0.67 11.58
C ARG A 185 -24.34 -0.72 12.07
N LEU A 186 -24.07 -1.49 13.13
CA LEU A 186 -22.72 -1.63 13.69
C LEU A 186 -21.74 -2.20 12.66
N LEU A 187 -22.15 -3.23 11.91
CA LEU A 187 -21.33 -3.81 10.85
C LEU A 187 -21.03 -2.82 9.72
N GLN A 188 -22.04 -2.07 9.26
CA GLN A 188 -21.86 -1.06 8.20
C GLN A 188 -20.93 0.07 8.64
N ILE A 189 -21.05 0.56 9.88
CA ILE A 189 -20.17 1.60 10.42
C ILE A 189 -18.72 1.09 10.50
N GLN A 190 -18.51 -0.14 10.98
CA GLN A 190 -17.16 -0.72 11.05
C GLN A 190 -16.49 -0.80 9.67
N LEU A 191 -17.24 -1.28 8.68
CA LEU A 191 -16.72 -1.42 7.32
C LEU A 191 -16.51 -0.06 6.63
N PHE A 192 -17.37 0.91 6.91
CA PHE A 192 -17.21 2.28 6.42
C PHE A 192 -15.98 2.97 7.03
N HIS A 193 -15.74 2.79 8.32
CA HIS A 193 -14.55 3.34 8.98
C HIS A 193 -13.24 2.77 8.41
N ALA A 194 -13.21 1.45 8.15
CA ALA A 194 -12.08 0.84 7.45
C ALA A 194 -11.87 1.43 6.05
N LEU A 195 -12.95 1.65 5.30
CA LEU A 195 -12.91 2.25 3.97
C LEU A 195 -12.42 3.72 4.00
N LEU A 196 -12.79 4.50 5.02
CA LEU A 196 -12.28 5.86 5.22
C LEU A 196 -10.77 5.88 5.50
N PHE A 197 -10.24 4.93 6.26
CA PHE A 197 -8.79 4.83 6.45
C PHE A 197 -8.06 4.46 5.16
N GLN A 198 -8.58 3.46 4.44
CA GLN A 198 -8.03 3.05 3.15
C GLN A 198 -8.08 4.19 2.11
N PHE A 199 -9.04 5.13 2.25
CA PHE A 199 -9.07 6.34 1.45
C PHE A 199 -8.06 7.40 1.91
N ALA A 200 -8.04 7.70 3.21
CA ALA A 200 -7.29 8.83 3.75
C ALA A 200 -5.78 8.65 3.60
N VAL A 201 -5.27 7.42 3.75
CA VAL A 201 -3.83 7.13 3.73
C VAL A 201 -3.22 7.41 2.35
N PRO A 202 -3.68 6.82 1.24
CA PRO A 202 -3.16 7.13 -0.10
C PRO A 202 -3.37 8.60 -0.48
N MET A 203 -4.47 9.20 -0.02
CA MET A 203 -4.76 10.60 -0.30
C MET A 203 -3.71 11.54 0.33
N MET A 204 -3.36 11.32 1.59
CA MET A 204 -2.41 12.17 2.31
C MET A 204 -0.96 11.89 1.91
N LEU A 205 -0.59 10.61 1.78
CA LEU A 205 0.80 10.21 1.56
C LEU A 205 1.22 10.25 0.10
N VAL A 206 0.27 10.17 -0.84
CA VAL A 206 0.62 10.07 -2.26
C VAL A 206 -0.13 11.05 -3.14
N CYS A 207 -1.46 11.09 -3.08
CA CYS A 207 -2.21 11.96 -3.98
C CYS A 207 -1.85 13.44 -3.76
N LEU A 208 -1.85 13.90 -2.50
CA LEU A 208 -1.51 15.26 -2.14
C LEU A 208 -0.09 15.66 -2.59
N PRO A 209 0.99 14.95 -2.20
CA PRO A 209 2.34 15.33 -2.62
C PRO A 209 2.55 15.18 -4.13
N PHE A 210 1.91 14.22 -4.79
CA PHE A 210 2.00 14.08 -6.25
C PHE A 210 1.30 15.23 -6.99
N THR A 211 0.10 15.62 -6.57
CA THR A 211 -0.61 16.76 -7.15
C THR A 211 0.15 18.06 -6.93
N LEU A 212 0.68 18.29 -5.72
CA LEU A 212 1.56 19.43 -5.44
C LEU A 212 2.83 19.39 -6.31
N GLY A 213 3.43 18.21 -6.46
CA GLY A 213 4.50 17.87 -7.41
C GLY A 213 4.24 18.40 -8.82
N LEU A 214 3.14 17.95 -9.40
CA LEU A 214 2.74 18.31 -10.75
C LEU A 214 2.40 19.79 -10.88
N SER A 215 1.69 20.36 -9.89
CA SER A 215 1.33 21.78 -9.88
C SER A 215 2.57 22.68 -9.83
N LEU A 216 3.54 22.37 -8.97
CA LEU A 216 4.79 23.11 -8.87
C LEU A 216 5.61 22.98 -10.16
N SER A 217 5.70 21.78 -10.73
CA SER A 217 6.36 21.56 -12.02
C SER A 217 5.69 22.36 -13.15
N LEU A 218 4.35 22.42 -13.19
CA LEU A 218 3.60 23.22 -14.18
C LEU A 218 3.88 24.73 -14.06
N LEU A 219 4.09 25.22 -12.84
CA LEU A 219 4.45 26.62 -12.58
C LEU A 219 5.92 26.93 -12.94
N GLY A 220 6.72 25.91 -13.27
CA GLY A 220 8.14 26.06 -13.55
C GLY A 220 9.02 26.08 -12.31
N LEU A 221 8.49 25.63 -11.15
CA LEU A 221 9.27 25.52 -9.92
C LEU A 221 9.97 24.16 -9.86
N ASP A 222 11.27 24.20 -9.60
CA ASP A 222 12.06 23.00 -9.45
C ASP A 222 11.82 22.35 -8.08
N MET A 223 11.57 21.04 -8.10
CA MET A 223 11.36 20.23 -6.90
C MET A 223 12.67 19.61 -6.39
N GLY A 224 13.74 19.58 -7.19
CA GLY A 224 15.04 19.03 -6.82
C GLY A 224 14.93 17.69 -6.06
N GLN A 225 15.52 17.63 -4.86
CA GLN A 225 15.54 16.44 -4.01
C GLN A 225 14.17 16.09 -3.38
N LEU A 226 13.23 17.04 -3.28
CA LEU A 226 11.90 16.76 -2.73
C LEU A 226 11.14 15.77 -3.61
N ALA A 227 11.38 15.81 -4.93
CA ALA A 227 10.81 14.85 -5.86
C ALA A 227 11.26 13.41 -5.51
N ASN A 228 12.52 13.19 -5.12
CA ASN A 228 13.02 11.88 -4.68
C ASN A 228 12.32 11.37 -3.42
N ILE A 229 12.10 12.24 -2.43
CA ILE A 229 11.41 11.87 -1.19
C ILE A 229 9.97 11.47 -1.51
N CYS A 230 9.27 12.24 -2.34
CA CYS A 230 7.92 11.92 -2.80
C CYS A 230 7.88 10.60 -3.57
N GLY A 231 8.87 10.35 -4.44
CA GLY A 231 9.03 9.09 -5.17
C GLY A 231 9.22 7.89 -4.24
N LEU A 232 10.04 8.02 -3.20
CA LEU A 232 10.26 6.97 -2.21
C LEU A 232 8.98 6.67 -1.39
N VAL A 233 8.29 7.73 -0.92
CA VAL A 233 7.03 7.57 -0.17
C VAL A 233 5.96 6.91 -1.03
N PHE A 234 5.90 7.26 -2.32
CA PHE A 234 5.02 6.63 -3.30
C PHE A 234 5.27 5.11 -3.39
N GLU A 235 6.52 4.66 -3.42
CA GLU A 235 6.86 3.23 -3.48
C GLU A 235 6.58 2.46 -2.20
N LEU A 236 6.75 3.11 -1.05
CA LEU A 236 6.49 2.49 0.25
C LEU A 236 4.99 2.38 0.56
N CYS A 237 4.15 3.21 -0.08
CA CYS A 237 2.74 3.29 0.27
C CYS A 237 1.99 1.96 0.15
N PRO A 238 2.13 1.14 -0.92
CA PRO A 238 1.49 -0.17 -1.00
C PRO A 238 1.95 -1.15 0.08
N ALA A 239 3.21 -1.06 0.53
CA ALA A 239 3.73 -1.89 1.60
C ALA A 239 3.18 -1.45 2.97
N VAL A 240 2.98 -0.15 3.18
CA VAL A 240 2.53 0.45 4.44
C VAL A 240 1.01 0.35 4.62
N ASP A 241 0.23 0.41 3.53
CA ASP A 241 -1.25 0.38 3.53
C ASP A 241 -1.86 -0.76 4.38
N PRO A 242 -1.48 -2.04 4.22
CA PRO A 242 -2.04 -3.13 5.03
C PRO A 242 -1.72 -2.99 6.52
N PHE A 243 -0.53 -2.49 6.87
CA PHE A 243 -0.17 -2.27 8.28
C PHE A 243 -1.01 -1.17 8.90
N ILE A 244 -1.24 -0.07 8.19
CA ILE A 244 -2.09 1.01 8.69
C ILE A 244 -3.52 0.51 8.89
N ILE A 245 -4.09 -0.26 7.96
CA ILE A 245 -5.45 -0.81 8.11
C ILE A 245 -5.54 -1.74 9.34
N ILE A 246 -4.58 -2.62 9.54
CA ILE A 246 -4.54 -3.54 10.69
C ILE A 246 -4.49 -2.76 12.01
N LEU A 247 -3.70 -1.69 12.07
CA LEU A 247 -3.52 -0.88 13.27
C LEU A 247 -4.69 0.09 13.52
N ALA A 248 -5.30 0.61 12.46
CA ALA A 248 -6.35 1.63 12.52
C ALA A 248 -7.74 1.04 12.80
N VAL A 249 -8.02 -0.19 12.34
CA VAL A 249 -9.31 -0.84 12.56
C VAL A 249 -9.29 -1.60 13.91
N PRO A 250 -10.06 -1.18 14.93
CA PRO A 250 -9.96 -1.75 16.28
C PRO A 250 -10.20 -3.26 16.35
N ARG A 251 -11.02 -3.79 15.43
CA ARG A 251 -11.32 -5.22 15.34
C ARG A 251 -10.13 -6.02 14.84
N PHE A 252 -9.46 -5.56 13.78
CA PHE A 252 -8.24 -6.22 13.28
C PHE A 252 -7.12 -6.14 14.30
N LYS A 253 -6.92 -4.96 14.89
CA LYS A 253 -5.97 -4.76 15.98
C LYS A 253 -6.22 -5.74 17.13
N ARG A 254 -7.47 -5.92 17.57
CA ARG A 254 -7.81 -6.86 18.65
C ARG A 254 -7.48 -8.31 18.29
N ILE A 255 -7.90 -8.78 17.11
CA ILE A 255 -7.64 -10.14 16.64
C ILE A 255 -6.13 -10.41 16.56
N VAL A 256 -5.36 -9.45 16.03
CA VAL A 256 -3.90 -9.57 15.93
C VAL A 256 -3.26 -9.59 17.31
N LEU A 257 -3.67 -8.72 18.24
CA LEU A 257 -3.16 -8.69 19.60
C LEU A 257 -3.49 -9.96 20.38
N GLU A 258 -4.71 -10.49 20.24
CA GLU A 258 -5.13 -11.76 20.83
C GLU A 258 -4.26 -12.92 20.31
N LYS A 259 -4.02 -12.97 19.00
CA LYS A 259 -3.17 -14.01 18.39
C LYS A 259 -1.71 -13.89 18.83
N ILE A 260 -1.16 -12.68 18.90
CA ILE A 260 0.19 -12.43 19.44
C ILE A 260 0.27 -12.86 20.91
N ARG A 261 -0.78 -12.59 21.71
CA ARG A 261 -0.85 -13.01 23.11
C ARG A 261 -0.89 -14.53 23.23
N CYS A 262 -1.71 -15.23 22.44
CA CYS A 262 -1.74 -16.70 22.40
C CYS A 262 -0.37 -17.28 22.02
N ILE A 263 0.29 -16.77 20.97
CA ILE A 263 1.63 -17.23 20.56
C ILE A 263 2.67 -17.02 21.67
N ARG A 264 2.61 -15.88 22.38
CA ARG A 264 3.52 -15.60 23.50
C ARG A 264 3.30 -16.58 24.66
N ILE A 265 2.04 -16.90 24.98
CA ILE A 265 1.69 -17.88 26.02
C ILE A 265 2.16 -19.28 25.62
N GLU A 266 1.93 -19.70 24.38
CA GLU A 266 2.38 -21.01 23.87
C GLU A 266 3.91 -21.14 23.90
N ARG A 267 4.62 -20.08 23.48
CA ARG A 267 6.09 -20.05 23.52
C ARG A 267 6.61 -20.13 24.96
N PHE A 268 5.97 -19.43 25.89
CA PHE A 268 6.33 -19.50 27.31
C PHE A 268 6.14 -20.92 27.87
N ARG A 269 4.98 -21.54 27.60
CA ARG A 269 4.69 -22.92 27.99
C ARG A 269 5.68 -23.92 27.41
N HIS A 270 6.06 -23.76 26.14
CA HIS A 270 7.05 -24.62 25.51
C HIS A 270 8.43 -24.48 26.18
N ASN A 271 8.85 -23.26 26.52
CA ASN A 271 10.10 -23.02 27.22
C ASN A 271 10.09 -23.65 28.62
N GLU A 272 8.99 -23.52 29.36
CA GLU A 272 8.84 -24.12 30.69
C GLU A 272 8.91 -25.66 30.66
N LEU A 273 8.26 -26.30 29.68
CA LEU A 273 8.35 -27.74 29.48
C LEU A 273 9.77 -28.21 29.13
N ARG A 274 10.52 -27.41 28.37
CA ARG A 274 11.94 -27.69 28.07
C ARG A 274 12.82 -27.58 29.32
N GLU A 275 12.60 -26.56 30.15
CA GLU A 275 13.33 -26.42 31.42
C GLU A 275 13.03 -27.58 32.37
N GLN A 276 11.76 -27.96 32.55
CA GLN A 276 11.40 -29.11 33.39
C GLN A 276 12.04 -30.42 32.89
N SER A 277 12.13 -30.59 31.57
CA SER A 277 12.76 -31.77 30.96
C SER A 277 14.29 -31.77 31.17
N ARG A 278 14.94 -30.60 31.09
CA ARG A 278 16.36 -30.44 31.41
C ARG A 278 16.64 -30.74 32.88
N VAL A 279 15.85 -30.18 33.79
CA VAL A 279 16.01 -30.44 35.24
C VAL A 279 15.83 -31.92 35.55
N ARG A 280 14.80 -32.58 34.99
CA ARG A 280 14.61 -34.04 35.13
C ARG A 280 15.82 -34.84 34.62
N HIS A 281 16.36 -34.47 33.46
CA HIS A 281 17.54 -35.11 32.89
C HIS A 281 18.79 -34.93 33.77
N TYR A 282 19.03 -33.73 34.31
CA TYR A 282 20.13 -33.49 35.24
C TYR A 282 19.95 -34.30 36.53
N PHE A 283 18.73 -34.37 37.06
CA PHE A 283 18.44 -35.14 38.26
C PHE A 283 18.66 -36.65 38.04
N SER A 284 18.27 -37.19 36.88
CA SER A 284 18.55 -38.60 36.55
C SER A 284 20.04 -38.89 36.40
N LEU A 285 20.85 -37.93 35.93
CA LEU A 285 22.30 -38.10 35.85
C LEU A 285 22.96 -38.09 37.24
N LEU A 286 22.46 -37.27 38.17
CA LEU A 286 22.94 -37.24 39.55
C LEU A 286 22.57 -38.53 40.30
N MET A 287 21.31 -38.98 40.16
CA MET A 287 20.83 -40.21 40.78
C MET A 287 21.46 -41.49 40.18
N GLY A 288 21.91 -41.44 38.92
CA GLY A 288 22.66 -42.52 38.29
C GLY A 288 24.14 -42.58 38.68
N ARG A 289 24.63 -41.64 39.51
CA ARG A 289 26.05 -41.51 39.85
C ARG A 289 26.39 -41.82 41.31
N GLU A 290 25.43 -42.18 42.16
CA GLU A 290 25.71 -42.58 43.55
C GLU A 290 25.61 -44.10 43.76
N PRO A 291 26.67 -44.76 44.28
CA PRO A 291 26.51 -46.09 44.87
C PRO A 291 25.75 -45.93 46.20
N MET A 292 24.64 -46.67 46.34
CA MET A 292 23.84 -46.72 47.56
C MET A 292 24.71 -46.96 48.80
N SER A 293 24.62 -46.06 49.78
CA SER A 293 24.93 -46.37 51.17
C SER A 293 24.16 -45.44 52.11
N GLY A 294 23.34 -46.06 52.97
CA GLY A 294 22.94 -45.48 54.25
C GLY A 294 21.64 -44.69 54.20
N GLY A 295 20.57 -45.30 54.69
CA GLY A 295 19.26 -44.68 54.80
C GLY A 295 19.21 -43.53 55.79
N ASP A 296 18.36 -42.56 55.45
CA ASP A 296 17.48 -41.85 56.37
C ASP A 296 16.46 -41.09 55.51
N THR A 297 15.16 -41.32 55.77
CA THR A 297 14.09 -40.47 55.23
C THR A 297 14.16 -39.08 55.84
N PRO A 298 13.94 -38.03 55.05
CA PRO A 298 13.07 -36.96 55.50
C PRO A 298 11.94 -36.66 54.51
N GLN A 299 10.75 -36.52 55.09
CA GLN A 299 9.68 -35.70 54.56
C GLN A 299 10.17 -34.27 54.26
N ALA A 300 9.58 -33.69 53.21
CA ALA A 300 9.41 -32.25 52.90
C ALA A 300 10.22 -31.66 51.74
N ALA A 301 9.57 -30.64 51.15
CA ALA A 301 10.05 -29.66 50.17
C ALA A 301 9.96 -30.04 48.68
N GLY A 302 8.79 -29.77 48.10
CA GLY A 302 8.63 -29.69 46.66
C GLY A 302 7.18 -29.69 46.17
N ARG A 303 6.26 -28.98 46.85
CA ARG A 303 5.01 -28.57 46.18
C ARG A 303 5.42 -27.71 44.99
N VAL A 304 5.44 -28.30 43.80
CA VAL A 304 5.22 -27.54 42.57
C VAL A 304 3.79 -27.06 42.69
N ILE A 305 3.62 -25.84 43.20
CA ILE A 305 2.35 -25.13 43.21
C ILE A 305 1.88 -25.14 41.75
N PRO A 306 0.78 -25.83 41.39
CA PRO A 306 0.20 -25.58 40.10
C PRO A 306 -0.36 -24.17 40.20
N ILE A 307 0.34 -23.19 39.62
CA ILE A 307 -0.24 -21.88 39.40
C ILE A 307 -1.49 -22.15 38.57
N ALA A 308 -2.64 -22.00 39.23
CA ALA A 308 -3.95 -22.17 38.64
C ALA A 308 -4.07 -21.22 37.45
N PHE A 309 -3.83 -21.72 36.24
CA PHE A 309 -4.19 -21.06 34.99
C PHE A 309 -5.41 -21.75 34.36
N LEU A 310 -6.41 -22.04 35.19
CA LEU A 310 -7.77 -22.30 34.77
C LEU A 310 -8.43 -20.99 34.33
N SER A 311 -8.04 -20.49 33.17
CA SER A 311 -8.75 -19.42 32.44
C SER A 311 -8.34 -19.31 30.97
N SER A 312 -7.19 -19.85 30.57
CA SER A 312 -6.66 -19.59 29.21
C SER A 312 -7.32 -20.40 28.09
N ARG A 313 -8.14 -21.41 28.40
CA ARG A 313 -8.80 -22.24 27.38
C ARG A 313 -9.91 -21.51 26.63
N ALA A 314 -10.47 -20.43 27.20
CA ALA A 314 -11.55 -19.66 26.58
C ALA A 314 -11.08 -18.52 25.66
N VAL A 315 -9.77 -18.22 25.62
CA VAL A 315 -9.23 -17.05 24.91
C VAL A 315 -8.60 -17.41 23.55
N CYS A 316 -8.31 -18.69 23.28
CA CYS A 316 -7.65 -19.12 22.05
C CYS A 316 -8.46 -20.14 21.21
N THR A 317 -9.79 -20.15 21.32
CA THR A 317 -10.70 -20.94 20.46
C THR A 317 -11.57 -20.05 19.61
#